data_AF-A0A5S3SI76-F1
#
_entry.id   AF-A0A5S3SI76-F1
#
_cell.length_a   1.000
_cell.length_b   1.000
_cell.length_c   1.000
_cell.angle_alpha   90.00
_cell.angle_beta   90.00
_cell.angle_gamma   90.00
#
_symmetry.space_group_name_H-M   'P 1'
#
loop_
_entity.id
_entity.type
_entity.pdbx_description
1 polymer ?
#
loop_
_entity_poly.entity_id
_entity_poly.type
_entity_poly.pdbx_seq_one_letter_code
_entity_poly.pdbx_strand_id
1 'polypeptide(L)' 'MKRFKFEILFFLSMLLLNSVYHYQDGHFTPSGGLIFASILLVTQLIACAAHHFYKEYKKRIST' A
#
# COMPACT_ATOMS: atom_id res chain seq x y z
N MET A 1 -11.26 -9.53 2.68
CA MET A 1 -10.37 -9.88 1.54
C MET A 1 -10.71 -9.14 0.23
N LYS A 2 -11.97 -9.08 -0.24
CA LYS A 2 -12.31 -8.37 -1.50
C LYS A 2 -12.04 -6.85 -1.47
N ARG A 3 -12.43 -6.14 -0.41
CA ARG A 3 -12.15 -4.70 -0.22
C ARG A 3 -10.65 -4.38 -0.18
N PHE A 4 -9.88 -5.19 0.56
CA PHE A 4 -8.44 -5.00 0.70
C PHE A 4 -7.67 -5.15 -0.63
N LYS A 5 -8.07 -6.14 -1.45
CA LYS A 5 -7.52 -6.29 -2.82
C LYS A 5 -7.88 -5.11 -3.72
N PHE A 6 -9.09 -4.57 -3.59
CA PHE A 6 -9.53 -3.42 -4.37
C PHE A 6 -8.76 -2.14 -3.97
N GLU A 7 -8.58 -1.90 -2.67
CA GLU A 7 -7.82 -0.74 -2.17
C GLU A 7 -6.36 -0.80 -2.62
N ILE A 8 -5.70 -1.95 -2.51
CA ILE A 8 -4.33 -2.13 -3.01
C ILE A 8 -4.24 -1.90 -4.52
N LEU A 9 -5.20 -2.44 -5.28
CA LEU A 9 -5.19 -2.30 -6.74
C LEU A 9 -5.41 -0.85 -7.17
N PHE A 10 -6.36 -0.17 -6.54
CA PHE A 10 -6.63 1.26 -6.73
C PHE A 10 -5.38 2.09 -6.38
N PHE A 11 -4.73 1.74 -5.27
CA PHE A 11 -3.51 2.38 -4.83
C PHE A 11 -2.37 2.22 -5.84
N LEU A 12 -2.14 1.00 -6.32
CA LEU A 12 -1.12 0.68 -7.31
C LEU A 12 -1.35 1.46 -8.61
N SER A 13 -2.61 1.56 -9.05
CA SER A 13 -2.96 2.30 -10.27
C SER A 13 -2.73 3.80 -10.13
N MET A 14 -3.05 4.39 -8.98
CA MET A 14 -2.73 5.80 -8.69
C MET A 14 -1.22 6.03 -8.62
N LEU A 15 -0.46 5.11 -8.03
CA LEU A 15 1.00 5.20 -7.96
C LEU A 15 1.64 5.14 -9.36
N LEU A 16 1.16 4.23 -10.21
CA LEU A 16 1.61 4.09 -11.60
C LEU A 16 1.29 5.34 -12.41
N LEU A 17 0.06 5.85 -12.35
CA LEU A 17 -0.32 7.09 -13.01
C LEU A 17 0.57 8.24 -12.55
N ASN A 18 0.75 8.41 -11.24
CA ASN A 18 1.56 9.51 -10.70
C ASN A 18 3.05 9.37 -11.10
N SER A 19 3.58 8.14 -11.18
CA SER A 19 4.93 7.88 -11.66
C SER A 19 5.12 8.21 -13.15
N VAL A 20 4.10 7.97 -13.98
CA VAL A 20 4.10 8.31 -15.40
C VAL A 20 3.97 9.83 -15.60
N TYR A 21 3.15 10.50 -14.80
CA TYR A 21 2.99 11.96 -14.84
C TYR A 21 4.20 12.74 -14.34
N HIS A 22 4.97 12.18 -13.39
CA HIS A 22 6.21 12.79 -12.88
C HIS A 22 7.45 12.54 -13.74
N TYR A 23 7.30 11.83 -14.86
CA TYR A 23 8.34 11.70 -15.87
C TYR A 23 8.28 12.88 -16.84
N GLN A 24 8.67 14.07 -16.37
CA GLN A 24 8.92 15.23 -17.22
C GLN A 24 10.42 15.31 -17.52
N ASP A 25 10.75 15.31 -18.82
CA ASP A 25 12.09 15.57 -19.36
C ASP A 25 13.24 14.67 -18.85
N GLY A 26 12.94 13.40 -18.55
CA GLY A 26 13.96 12.40 -18.21
C GLY A 26 14.44 12.43 -16.74
N HIS A 27 13.87 13.29 -15.90
CA HIS A 27 14.14 13.32 -14.46
C HIS A 27 12.91 12.98 -13.63
N PHE A 28 13.08 11.99 -12.76
CA PHE A 28 12.07 11.62 -11.78
C PHE A 28 12.14 12.58 -10.60
N THR A 29 11.28 13.61 -10.58
CA THR A 29 11.13 14.46 -9.40
C THR A 29 10.05 13.88 -8.50
N PRO A 30 10.39 13.35 -7.31
CA PRO A 30 9.39 12.79 -6.41
C PRO A 30 8.49 13.92 -5.92
N SER A 31 7.20 13.89 -6.27
CA SER A 31 6.24 14.80 -5.65
C SER A 31 5.94 14.41 -4.22
N GLY A 32 5.61 15.41 -3.40
CA GLY A 32 5.08 15.18 -2.05
C GLY A 32 3.88 14.23 -2.04
N GLY A 33 3.08 14.20 -3.11
CA GLY A 33 1.99 13.25 -3.29
C GLY A 33 2.45 11.80 -3.42
N LEU A 34 3.50 11.52 -4.19
CA LEU A 34 4.11 10.19 -4.32
C LEU A 34 4.71 9.70 -2.99
N ILE A 35 5.34 10.61 -2.24
CA ILE A 35 5.91 10.29 -0.92
C ILE A 35 4.79 9.95 0.06
N PHE A 36 3.75 10.78 0.14
CA PHE A 36 2.62 10.58 1.03
C PHE A 36 1.86 9.28 0.70
N ALA A 37 1.68 9.00 -0.58
CA ALA A 37 1.12 7.76 -1.06
C ALA A 37 1.97 6.55 -0.59
N SER A 38 3.28 6.56 -0.84
CA SER A 38 4.16 5.46 -0.44
C SER A 38 4.06 5.14 1.06
N ILE A 39 4.01 6.16 1.91
CA ILE A 39 3.85 6.00 3.36
C ILE A 39 2.53 5.31 3.72
N LEU A 40 1.41 5.76 3.14
CA LEU A 40 0.10 5.15 3.36
C LEU A 40 0.06 3.67 2.97
N LEU A 41 0.71 3.31 1.85
CA LEU A 41 0.81 1.93 1.38
C LEU A 41 1.55 1.06 2.39
N VAL A 42 2.69 1.53 2.89
CA VAL A 42 3.48 0.82 3.91
C VAL A 42 2.68 0.65 5.20
N THR A 43 1.97 1.68 5.66
CA THR A 43 1.13 1.59 6.86
C THR A 43 0.00 0.56 6.70
N GLN A 44 -0.67 0.52 5.54
CA GLN A 44 -1.72 -0.47 5.26
C GLN A 44 -1.18 -1.90 5.23
N LEU A 45 -0.01 -2.13 4.63
CA LEU A 45 0.64 -3.44 4.61
C LEU A 45 0.97 -3.93 6.02
N ILE A 46 1.54 -3.06 6.85
CA ILE A 46 1.86 -3.38 8.25
C ILE A 46 0.59 -3.72 9.03
N ALA A 47 -0.47 -2.92 8.88
CA ALA A 47 -1.75 -3.17 9.55
C ALA A 47 -2.36 -4.52 9.14
N CYS A 48 -2.28 -4.88 7.85
CA CYS A 48 -2.78 -6.16 7.36
C CYS A 48 -1.92 -7.34 7.84
N ALA A 49 -0.59 -7.21 7.82
CA ALA A 49 0.30 -8.21 8.35
C ALA A 49 0.04 -8.43 9.85
N ALA A 50 -0.07 -7.36 10.64
CA ALA A 50 -0.41 -7.41 12.06
C ALA A 50 -1.77 -8.08 12.29
N HIS A 51 -2.80 -7.76 11.48
CA HIS A 51 -4.10 -8.42 11.57
C HIS A 51 -4.02 -9.91 11.25
N HIS A 52 -3.23 -10.30 10.25
CA HIS A 52 -3.01 -11.69 9.90
C HIS A 52 -2.30 -12.46 11.03
N PHE A 53 -1.20 -11.91 11.55
CA PHE A 53 -0.47 -12.49 12.68
C PHE A 53 -1.34 -12.59 13.94
N TYR A 54 -2.12 -11.56 14.25
CA TYR A 54 -3.05 -11.58 15.36
C TYR A 54 -4.09 -12.69 15.20
N LYS A 55 -4.64 -12.86 13.99
CA LYS A 55 -5.60 -13.92 13.67
C LYS A 55 -4.97 -15.31 13.82
N GLU A 56 -3.75 -15.50 13.33
CA GLU A 56 -3.03 -16.78 13.50
C GLU A 56 -2.67 -17.05 14.96
N TYR A 57 -2.18 -16.06 15.68
CA TYR A 57 -1.85 -16.16 17.10
C TYR A 57 -3.08 -16.55 17.93
N LYS A 58 -4.20 -15.86 17.74
CA LYS A 58 -5.47 -16.19 18.40
C LYS A 58 -5.93 -17.62 18.08
N LYS A 59 -5.74 -18.08 16.83
CA LYS A 59 -6.10 -19.45 16.42
C LYS A 59 -5.27 -20.50 17.17
N ARG A 60 -3.97 -20.24 17.38
CA ARG A 60 -3.06 -21.16 18.10
C ARG A 60 -3.32 -21.24 19.61
N ILE A 61 -3.85 -20.19 20.23
CA ILE A 61 -4.18 -20.18 21.67
C ILE A 61 -5.55 -20.80 21.94
N SER A 62 -6.45 -20.76 20.96
CA SER A 62 -7.79 -21.35 21.03
C SER A 62 -7.82 -22.86 20.76
N THR A 63 -6.68 -23.47 20.39
CA THR A 63 -6.53 -24.91 20.16
C THR A 63 -5.71 -25.51 21.28
#